data_AF-A0AAV1JZH9-F1
#
_entry.id   AF-A0AAV1JZH9-F1
#
_cell.length_a   1.000
_cell.length_b   1.000
_cell.length_c   1.000
_cell.angle_alpha   90.00
_cell.angle_beta   90.00
_cell.angle_gamma   90.00
#
_symmetry.space_group_name_H-M   'P 1'
#
loop_
_entity.id
_entity.type
_entity.pdbx_description
1 polymer ?
#
loop_
_entity_poly.entity_id
_entity_poly.type
_entity_poly.pdbx_seq_one_letter_code
_entity_poly.pdbx_strand_id
1 'polypeptide(L)'
;MYNLYKLSILPNHLNQVLIPPYPYIATNGNDYVYIEAECPKLSDRYLCKEDLNYHIKSSPDCVAALITVQHLTASCSTVTLVLTKQAMEKLDDAHYSLVFPNETKVILSCGRNEYLNLKGSYLATLPTNCSLHTGDLTIVNANNEINGQPMKILLTSINNSIPSPSLIVLRISSIDLKSLHNLFNKYIFNK
;
A
#
# COMPACT_ATOMS: atom_id res chain seq x y z
N MET A 1 -13.77 13.91 13.90
CA MET A 1 -12.94 12.81 14.44
C MET A 1 -12.53 11.94 13.28
N TYR A 2 -11.23 11.65 13.09
CA TYR A 2 -10.73 11.00 11.87
C TYR A 2 -9.95 9.71 12.19
N ASN A 3 -10.11 8.69 11.36
CA ASN A 3 -9.25 7.52 11.27
C ASN A 3 -8.07 7.85 10.35
N LEU A 4 -6.84 7.54 10.77
CA LEU A 4 -5.64 7.75 9.98
C LEU A 4 -5.19 6.43 9.34
N TYR A 5 -4.97 6.45 8.03
CA TYR A 5 -4.47 5.31 7.27
C TYR A 5 -3.14 5.68 6.61
N LYS A 6 -2.14 4.80 6.76
CA LYS A 6 -0.93 4.80 5.93
C LYS A 6 -1.24 4.09 4.61
N LEU A 7 -0.84 4.68 3.50
CA LEU A 7 -1.14 4.19 2.16
C LEU A 7 0.08 3.52 1.53
N SER A 8 0.01 2.20 1.34
CA SER A 8 0.99 1.42 0.60
C SER A 8 0.57 1.27 -0.87
N ILE A 9 1.50 1.51 -1.80
CA ILE A 9 1.26 1.38 -3.24
C ILE A 9 1.57 -0.06 -3.65
N LEU A 10 0.53 -0.82 -4.02
CA LEU A 10 0.66 -2.21 -4.44
C LEU A 10 -0.02 -2.46 -5.79
N PRO A 11 0.67 -3.11 -6.76
CA PRO A 11 0.08 -3.43 -8.04
C PRO A 11 -0.99 -4.50 -7.91
N ASN A 12 -2.07 -4.35 -8.69
CA ASN A 12 -3.08 -5.40 -8.86
C ASN A 12 -2.59 -6.50 -9.85
N HIS A 13 -3.46 -7.46 -10.15
CA HIS A 13 -3.15 -8.56 -11.09
C HIS A 13 -2.88 -8.11 -12.53
N LEU A 14 -3.24 -6.88 -12.90
CA LEU A 14 -2.96 -6.25 -14.19
C LEU A 14 -1.71 -5.34 -14.14
N ASN A 15 -0.93 -5.38 -13.05
CA ASN A 15 0.20 -4.49 -12.79
C ASN A 15 -0.19 -3.01 -12.73
N GLN A 16 -1.45 -2.70 -12.39
CA GLN A 16 -1.93 -1.34 -12.24
C GLN A 16 -1.93 -0.93 -10.76
N VAL A 17 -1.57 0.34 -10.52
CA VAL A 17 -1.57 0.97 -9.20
C VAL A 17 -2.40 2.25 -9.21
N LEU A 18 -3.04 2.52 -8.08
CA LEU A 18 -3.53 3.86 -7.74
C LEU A 18 -2.45 4.56 -6.93
N ILE A 19 -2.15 5.80 -7.32
CA ILE A 19 -1.14 6.60 -6.65
C ILE A 19 -1.89 7.64 -5.82
N PRO A 20 -1.83 7.54 -4.48
CA PRO A 20 -2.40 8.59 -3.66
C PRO A 20 -1.53 9.85 -3.75
N PRO A 21 -2.10 11.05 -3.59
CA PRO A 21 -1.34 12.30 -3.58
C PRO A 21 -0.31 12.38 -2.44
N TYR A 22 -0.58 11.73 -1.31
CA TYR A 22 0.30 11.70 -0.14
C TYR A 22 0.26 10.33 0.56
N PRO A 23 1.29 9.98 1.36
CA PRO A 23 1.41 8.66 1.98
C PRO A 23 0.41 8.38 3.10
N TYR A 24 -0.33 9.38 3.60
CA TYR A 24 -1.36 9.19 4.61
C TYR A 24 -2.67 9.84 4.20
N ILE A 25 -3.78 9.26 4.67
CA ILE A 25 -5.12 9.84 4.57
C ILE A 25 -5.82 9.74 5.92
N ALA A 26 -6.40 10.85 6.37
CA ALA A 26 -7.30 10.88 7.50
C ALA A 26 -8.74 11.02 6.99
N THR A 27 -9.66 10.16 7.43
CA THR A 27 -11.08 10.20 7.03
C THR A 27 -12.01 9.85 8.18
N ASN A 28 -13.20 10.45 8.17
CA ASN A 28 -14.28 10.18 9.14
C ASN A 28 -15.51 9.54 8.48
N GLY A 29 -15.42 9.18 7.18
CA GLY A 29 -16.51 8.67 6.37
C GLY A 29 -17.26 9.74 5.54
N ASN A 30 -17.29 10.99 6.01
CA ASN A 30 -17.92 12.12 5.31
C ASN A 30 -16.88 12.98 4.58
N ASP A 31 -15.75 13.20 5.24
CA ASP A 31 -14.65 14.05 4.79
C ASP A 31 -13.34 13.26 4.81
N TYR A 32 -12.39 13.71 3.99
CA TYR A 32 -11.03 13.18 3.99
C TYR A 32 -10.01 14.26 3.68
N VAL A 33 -8.80 14.02 4.22
CA VAL A 33 -7.63 14.86 4.02
C VAL A 33 -6.41 13.99 3.84
N TYR A 34 -5.57 14.34 2.87
CA TYR A 34 -4.29 13.69 2.68
C TYR A 34 -3.18 14.42 3.42
N ILE A 35 -2.24 13.66 3.99
CA ILE A 35 -1.22 14.16 4.90
C ILE A 35 0.15 13.58 4.53
N GLU A 36 1.17 14.42 4.56
CA GLU A 36 2.55 14.06 4.20
C GLU A 36 3.24 13.17 5.24
N ALA A 37 2.89 13.35 6.51
CA ALA A 37 3.52 12.68 7.64
C ALA A 37 2.48 12.24 8.66
N GLU A 38 2.84 11.22 9.45
CA GLU A 38 1.99 10.74 10.54
C GLU A 38 1.74 11.84 11.57
N CYS A 39 0.48 12.04 11.94
CA CYS A 39 0.10 13.03 12.93
C CYS A 39 0.51 12.58 14.34
N PRO A 40 0.83 13.50 15.26
CA PRO A 40 1.06 13.16 16.66
C PRO A 40 -0.09 12.34 17.25
N LYS A 41 0.25 11.19 17.85
CA LYS A 41 -0.71 10.30 18.50
C LYS A 41 -0.97 10.75 19.95
N LEU A 42 -2.24 10.97 20.29
CA LEU A 42 -2.72 11.24 21.64
C LEU A 42 -3.61 10.06 22.08
N SER A 43 -3.07 9.14 22.87
CA SER A 43 -3.73 7.87 23.25
C SER A 43 -4.05 6.99 22.02
N ASP A 44 -5.31 6.72 21.76
CA ASP A 44 -5.87 5.96 20.64
C ASP A 44 -6.17 6.86 19.41
N ARG A 45 -5.76 8.14 19.44
CA ARG A 45 -6.22 9.18 18.52
C ARG A 45 -5.06 9.93 17.87
N TYR A 46 -5.33 10.62 16.75
CA TYR A 46 -4.34 11.40 16.02
C TYR A 46 -4.71 12.89 15.97
N LEU A 47 -3.75 13.76 16.26
CA LEU A 47 -3.89 15.22 16.22
C LEU A 47 -3.28 15.78 14.93
N CYS A 48 -4.08 15.82 13.86
CA CYS A 48 -3.65 16.41 12.60
C CYS A 48 -3.92 17.91 12.61
N LYS A 49 -2.90 18.74 12.35
CA LYS A 49 -3.11 20.19 12.16
C LYS A 49 -3.92 20.40 10.87
N GLU A 50 -5.00 21.16 10.98
CA GLU A 50 -5.61 21.81 9.82
C GLU A 50 -4.69 22.93 9.36
N ASP A 51 -3.59 22.62 8.66
CA ASP A 51 -3.00 23.66 7.83
C ASP A 51 -4.00 24.01 6.73
N LEU A 52 -4.25 25.31 6.56
CA LEU A 52 -5.29 25.90 5.70
C LEU A 52 -5.18 25.52 4.21
N ASN A 53 -4.09 24.86 3.80
CA ASN A 53 -3.87 24.35 2.44
C ASN A 53 -4.33 22.90 2.24
N TYR A 54 -4.72 22.19 3.30
CA TYR A 54 -5.35 20.88 3.18
C TYR A 54 -6.82 21.06 2.82
N HIS A 55 -7.12 21.05 1.52
CA HIS A 55 -8.51 21.11 1.06
C HIS A 55 -9.28 19.88 1.53
N ILE A 56 -10.11 20.05 2.56
CA ILE A 56 -11.10 19.06 2.98
C ILE A 56 -12.02 18.83 1.79
N LYS A 57 -12.03 17.60 1.27
CA LYS A 57 -12.88 17.22 0.16
C LYS A 57 -14.09 16.46 0.69
N SER A 58 -15.28 16.94 0.33
CA SER A 58 -16.55 16.30 0.67
C SER A 58 -16.96 15.20 -0.31
N SER A 59 -16.41 15.19 -1.53
CA SER A 59 -16.63 14.12 -2.51
C SER A 59 -15.43 13.16 -2.54
N PRO A 60 -15.60 11.86 -2.23
CA PRO A 60 -14.50 10.91 -2.21
C PRO A 60 -13.86 10.75 -3.59
N ASP A 61 -12.53 10.89 -3.65
CA ASP A 61 -11.75 10.46 -4.80
C ASP A 61 -11.60 8.94 -4.81
N CYS A 62 -10.89 8.40 -5.78
CA CYS A 62 -10.75 6.96 -5.97
C CYS A 62 -10.13 6.23 -4.78
N VAL A 63 -9.15 6.82 -4.09
CA VAL A 63 -8.49 6.19 -2.95
C VAL A 63 -9.39 6.30 -1.72
N ALA A 64 -10.00 7.47 -1.48
CA ALA A 64 -10.95 7.64 -0.40
C ALA A 64 -12.17 6.70 -0.54
N ALA A 65 -12.75 6.61 -1.74
CA ALA A 65 -13.87 5.72 -2.04
C ALA A 65 -13.49 4.24 -1.86
N LEU A 66 -12.26 3.87 -2.24
CA LEU A 66 -11.78 2.52 -2.04
C LEU A 66 -11.65 2.16 -0.55
N ILE A 67 -11.25 3.09 0.31
CA ILE A 67 -11.14 2.86 1.75
C ILE A 67 -12.52 2.79 2.40
N THR A 68 -13.40 3.74 2.11
CA THR A 68 -14.67 3.90 2.83
C THR A 68 -15.78 2.99 2.31
N VAL A 69 -15.88 2.81 0.99
CA VAL A 69 -16.98 2.08 0.35
C VAL A 69 -16.52 0.90 -0.51
N GLN A 70 -15.20 0.59 -0.54
CA GLN A 70 -14.63 -0.56 -1.25
C GLN A 70 -14.98 -0.61 -2.74
N HIS A 71 -15.08 0.56 -3.38
CA HIS A 71 -15.52 0.68 -4.77
C HIS A 71 -14.55 1.52 -5.61
N LEU A 72 -14.30 1.10 -6.85
CA LEU A 72 -13.53 1.84 -7.86
C LEU A 72 -14.41 2.15 -9.06
N THR A 73 -14.46 3.42 -9.46
CA THR A 73 -15.18 3.87 -10.64
C THR A 73 -14.28 3.82 -11.88
N ALA A 74 -14.89 3.74 -13.07
CA ALA A 74 -14.14 3.79 -14.35
C ALA A 74 -13.42 5.13 -14.59
N SER A 75 -13.79 6.19 -13.86
CA SER A 75 -13.10 7.48 -13.90
C SER A 75 -11.75 7.50 -13.17
N CYS A 76 -11.41 6.44 -12.44
CA CYS A 76 -10.15 6.36 -11.71
C CYS A 76 -8.96 6.17 -12.65
N SER A 77 -8.02 7.12 -12.64
CA SER A 77 -6.76 6.95 -13.38
C SER A 77 -5.83 6.01 -12.62
N THR A 78 -5.31 5.00 -13.32
CA THR A 78 -4.30 4.07 -12.80
C THR A 78 -3.02 4.17 -13.60
N VAL A 79 -1.91 3.81 -12.98
CA VAL A 79 -0.59 3.75 -13.62
C VAL A 79 -0.11 2.30 -13.66
N THR A 80 0.53 1.90 -14.76
CA THR A 80 1.11 0.56 -14.89
C THR A 80 2.50 0.52 -14.24
N LEU A 81 2.65 -0.23 -13.16
CA LEU A 81 3.91 -0.42 -12.44
C LEU A 81 4.49 -1.80 -12.76
N VAL A 82 5.70 -1.85 -13.33
CA VAL A 82 6.39 -3.11 -13.65
C VAL A 82 7.62 -3.25 -12.75
N LEU A 83 7.51 -4.12 -11.75
CA LEU A 83 8.64 -4.46 -10.88
C LEU A 83 9.48 -5.56 -11.54
N THR A 84 10.81 -5.40 -11.53
CA THR A 84 11.72 -6.44 -12.07
C THR A 84 12.30 -7.34 -10.97
N LYS A 85 12.20 -6.93 -9.70
CA LYS A 85 12.61 -7.72 -8.54
C LYS A 85 11.49 -7.75 -7.50
N GLN A 86 11.65 -8.68 -6.56
CA GLN A 86 10.79 -8.77 -5.38
C GLN A 86 10.84 -7.45 -4.59
N ALA A 87 9.69 -7.03 -4.07
CA ALA A 87 9.57 -5.82 -3.24
C ALA A 87 8.87 -6.15 -1.93
N MET A 88 9.25 -5.44 -0.87
CA MET A 88 8.72 -5.63 0.47
C MET A 88 8.63 -4.29 1.18
N GLU A 89 7.54 -4.10 1.92
CA GLU A 89 7.38 -3.01 2.89
C GLU A 89 6.94 -3.61 4.22
N LYS A 90 7.69 -3.31 5.28
CA LYS A 90 7.29 -3.62 6.66
C LYS A 90 6.22 -2.62 7.10
N LEU A 91 5.05 -3.11 7.48
CA LEU A 91 3.95 -2.29 7.98
C LEU A 91 4.06 -2.13 9.50
N ASP A 92 4.26 -3.24 10.19
CA ASP A 92 4.65 -3.34 11.61
C ASP A 92 5.49 -4.63 11.79
N ASP A 93 5.74 -5.09 13.01
CA ASP A 93 6.59 -6.28 13.21
C ASP A 93 5.98 -7.59 12.68
N ALA A 94 4.65 -7.69 12.66
CA ALA A 94 3.93 -8.87 12.23
C ALA A 94 3.44 -8.76 10.78
N HIS A 95 3.26 -7.55 10.24
CA HIS A 95 2.58 -7.34 8.96
C HIS A 95 3.51 -6.77 7.89
N TYR A 96 3.46 -7.37 6.69
CA TYR A 96 4.30 -7.02 5.55
C TYR A 96 3.47 -6.95 4.27
N SER A 97 3.76 -5.95 3.43
CA SER A 97 3.30 -5.92 2.05
C SER A 97 4.38 -6.49 1.14
N LEU A 98 4.07 -7.52 0.38
CA LEU A 98 5.02 -8.25 -0.47
C LEU A 98 4.58 -8.22 -1.93
N VAL A 99 5.53 -8.07 -2.85
CA VAL A 99 5.27 -8.18 -4.29
C VAL A 99 6.29 -9.09 -4.95
N PHE A 100 5.80 -10.13 -5.62
CA PHE A 100 6.58 -11.09 -6.39
C PHE A 100 6.26 -10.93 -7.89
N PRO A 101 7.12 -10.26 -8.70
CA PRO A 101 6.82 -9.99 -10.10
C PRO A 101 6.79 -11.26 -10.97
N ASN A 102 7.58 -12.25 -10.59
CA ASN A 102 7.64 -13.56 -11.21
C ASN A 102 7.31 -14.63 -10.16
N GLU A 103 6.97 -15.83 -10.64
CA GLU A 103 6.77 -16.98 -9.74
C GLU A 103 8.05 -17.22 -8.92
N THR A 104 7.91 -17.12 -7.61
CA THR A 104 9.01 -17.12 -6.66
C THR A 104 8.79 -18.21 -5.63
N LYS A 105 9.80 -19.06 -5.42
CA LYS A 105 9.81 -20.04 -4.34
C LYS A 105 10.08 -19.33 -3.02
N VAL A 106 9.15 -19.48 -2.09
CA VAL A 106 9.17 -18.91 -0.75
C VAL A 106 9.27 -20.06 0.25
N ILE A 107 10.15 -19.89 1.25
CA ILE A 107 10.31 -20.80 2.37
C ILE A 107 9.81 -20.07 3.61
N LEU A 108 8.74 -20.58 4.20
CA LEU A 108 8.25 -20.12 5.50
C LEU A 108 8.74 -21.10 6.57
N SER A 109 9.44 -20.59 7.57
CA SER A 109 9.99 -21.36 8.67
C SER A 109 9.35 -20.94 9.98
N CYS A 110 8.41 -21.74 10.49
CA CYS A 110 7.70 -21.52 11.76
C CYS A 110 7.83 -22.77 12.66
N GLY A 111 9.06 -23.22 12.92
CA GLY A 111 9.35 -24.52 13.55
C GLY A 111 9.30 -25.71 12.58
N ARG A 112 8.61 -25.58 11.44
CA ARG A 112 8.72 -26.44 10.26
C ARG A 112 8.83 -25.58 9.01
N ASN A 113 9.49 -26.13 7.99
CA ASN A 113 9.64 -25.45 6.71
C ASN A 113 8.47 -25.80 5.79
N GLU A 114 7.78 -24.76 5.34
CA GLU A 114 6.77 -24.81 4.28
C GLU A 114 7.32 -24.15 3.03
N TYR A 115 6.99 -24.74 1.88
CA TYR A 115 7.46 -24.26 0.58
C TYR A 115 6.26 -23.85 -0.27
N LEU A 116 6.26 -22.60 -0.72
CA LEU A 116 5.18 -21.99 -1.49
C LEU A 116 5.75 -21.40 -2.78
N ASN A 117 4.99 -21.43 -3.86
CA ASN A 117 5.28 -20.63 -5.05
C ASN A 117 4.29 -19.46 -5.09
N LEU A 118 4.80 -18.24 -5.00
CA LEU A 118 3.99 -17.03 -4.97
C LEU A 118 4.26 -16.15 -6.20
N LYS A 119 3.22 -15.50 -6.71
CA LYS A 119 3.28 -14.49 -7.78
C LYS A 119 2.20 -13.45 -7.57
N GLY A 120 2.56 -12.17 -7.65
CA GLY A 120 1.67 -11.03 -7.42
C GLY A 120 1.89 -10.36 -6.07
N SER A 121 0.88 -9.63 -5.61
CA SER A 121 0.92 -8.80 -4.40
C SER A 121 0.19 -9.48 -3.23
N TYR A 122 0.79 -9.43 -2.04
CA TYR A 122 0.28 -10.11 -0.84
C TYR A 122 0.40 -9.21 0.39
N LEU A 123 -0.61 -9.28 1.26
CA LEU A 123 -0.49 -8.85 2.65
C LEU A 123 -0.17 -10.09 3.48
N ALA A 124 1.04 -10.14 4.03
CA ALA A 124 1.53 -11.25 4.82
C ALA A 124 1.49 -10.92 6.32
N THR A 125 1.06 -11.88 7.12
CA THR A 125 1.19 -11.86 8.59
C THR A 125 2.22 -12.90 8.98
N LEU A 126 3.31 -12.48 9.60
CA LEU A 126 4.41 -13.33 10.06
C LEU A 126 4.39 -13.39 11.59
N PRO A 127 4.03 -14.54 12.20
CA PRO A 127 4.07 -14.70 13.65
C PRO A 127 5.49 -14.56 14.23
N THR A 128 5.58 -14.35 15.55
CA THR A 128 6.86 -14.32 16.25
C THR A 128 7.64 -15.62 16.06
N ASN A 129 8.97 -15.52 15.93
CA ASN A 129 9.85 -16.66 15.67
C ASN A 129 9.62 -17.38 14.32
N CYS A 130 8.82 -16.78 13.43
CA CYS A 130 8.76 -17.21 12.04
C CYS A 130 9.72 -16.39 11.18
N SER A 131 10.23 -17.02 10.13
CA SER A 131 10.98 -16.35 9.07
C SER A 131 10.45 -16.71 7.70
N LEU A 132 10.54 -15.76 6.78
CA LEU A 132 10.20 -15.95 5.38
C LEU A 132 11.47 -15.71 4.55
N HIS A 133 11.85 -16.68 3.74
CA HIS A 133 13.02 -16.63 2.89
C HIS A 133 12.65 -16.82 1.43
N THR A 134 13.30 -16.06 0.56
CA THR A 134 13.36 -16.32 -0.89
C THR A 134 14.80 -16.28 -1.35
N GLY A 135 15.04 -16.44 -2.66
CA GLY A 135 16.38 -16.26 -3.22
C GLY A 135 16.95 -14.84 -3.02
N ASP A 136 16.09 -13.83 -2.85
CA ASP A 136 16.50 -12.42 -2.84
C ASP A 136 16.20 -11.69 -1.51
N LEU A 137 15.36 -12.25 -0.63
CA LEU A 137 14.95 -11.58 0.61
C LEU A 137 14.81 -12.54 1.79
N THR A 138 15.01 -12.01 2.98
CA THR A 138 14.75 -12.69 4.26
C THR A 138 14.03 -11.73 5.20
N ILE A 139 12.90 -12.19 5.75
CA ILE A 139 12.07 -11.45 6.70
C ILE A 139 12.01 -12.27 7.99
N VAL A 140 12.18 -11.61 9.13
CA VAL A 140 12.12 -12.25 10.44
C VAL A 140 11.33 -11.35 11.38
N ASN A 141 10.33 -11.91 12.06
CA ASN A 141 9.63 -11.22 13.15
C ASN A 141 10.31 -11.55 14.49
N ALA A 142 11.13 -10.62 14.97
CA ALA A 142 11.90 -10.77 16.21
C ALA A 142 11.22 -10.17 17.46
N ASN A 143 10.44 -9.08 17.30
CA ASN A 143 10.01 -8.25 18.42
C ASN A 143 8.47 -8.26 18.65
N ASN A 144 7.69 -8.71 17.66
CA ASN A 144 6.22 -8.80 17.71
C ASN A 144 5.49 -7.51 18.17
N GLU A 145 6.06 -6.34 17.90
CA GLU A 145 5.38 -5.05 18.11
C GLU A 145 4.34 -4.80 17.01
N ILE A 146 3.07 -4.86 17.40
CA ILE A 146 1.95 -4.59 16.50
C ILE A 146 1.50 -3.15 16.71
N ASN A 147 1.62 -2.33 15.68
CA ASN A 147 1.17 -0.94 15.67
C ASN A 147 0.09 -0.75 14.60
N GLY A 148 -1.16 -0.54 15.04
CA GLY A 148 -2.30 -0.42 14.13
C GLY A 148 -2.81 -1.78 13.65
N GLN A 149 -3.67 -1.76 12.62
CA GLN A 149 -4.22 -2.97 11.99
C GLN A 149 -4.22 -2.78 10.47
N PRO A 150 -3.61 -3.70 9.69
CA PRO A 150 -3.64 -3.58 8.24
C PRO A 150 -5.06 -3.87 7.73
N MET A 151 -5.54 -3.02 6.82
CA MET A 151 -6.83 -3.20 6.17
C MET A 151 -6.63 -3.86 4.81
N LYS A 152 -7.22 -5.04 4.63
CA LYS A 152 -7.30 -5.66 3.31
C LYS A 152 -8.42 -5.00 2.52
N ILE A 153 -8.09 -4.45 1.36
CA ILE A 153 -9.06 -3.92 0.42
C ILE A 153 -9.58 -5.10 -0.41
N LEU A 154 -10.86 -5.43 -0.27
CA LEU A 154 -11.52 -6.53 -0.96
C LEU A 154 -12.24 -5.99 -2.19
N LEU A 155 -11.54 -5.94 -3.32
CA LEU A 155 -12.16 -5.59 -4.60
C LEU A 155 -12.87 -6.81 -5.17
N THR A 156 -14.18 -6.92 -4.94
CA THR A 156 -15.04 -8.01 -5.44
C THR A 156 -15.56 -7.79 -6.85
N SER A 157 -15.35 -6.62 -7.46
CA SER A 157 -15.92 -6.31 -8.78
C SER A 157 -15.14 -5.22 -9.52
N ILE A 158 -13.96 -5.56 -10.04
CA ILE A 158 -13.41 -4.87 -11.21
C ILE A 158 -13.89 -5.65 -12.44
N ASN A 159 -15.21 -5.64 -12.66
CA ASN A 159 -15.72 -5.99 -13.97
C ASN A 159 -15.60 -4.74 -14.82
N ASN A 160 -14.79 -4.86 -15.87
CA ASN A 160 -14.59 -3.90 -16.95
C ASN A 160 -13.47 -2.87 -16.67
N SER A 161 -12.28 -3.23 -17.18
CA SER A 161 -11.35 -2.34 -17.88
C SER A 161 -11.49 -0.87 -17.53
N ILE A 162 -10.82 -0.45 -16.45
CA ILE A 162 -10.56 0.96 -16.20
C ILE A 162 -9.81 1.49 -17.43
N PRO A 163 -10.41 2.42 -18.22
CA PRO A 163 -9.76 2.95 -19.41
C PRO A 163 -8.49 3.67 -18.97
N SER A 164 -7.35 3.24 -19.52
CA SER A 164 -6.03 3.76 -19.18
C SER A 164 -5.87 5.22 -19.62
N PRO A 165 -5.61 6.18 -18.72
CA PRO A 165 -5.05 7.47 -19.13
C PRO A 165 -3.58 7.51 -18.70
N SER A 166 -2.70 7.66 -19.69
CA SER A 166 -1.24 7.81 -19.61
C SER A 166 -0.43 6.58 -19.11
N LEU A 167 0.16 5.88 -20.07
CA LEU A 167 1.17 4.84 -19.88
C LEU A 167 2.48 5.43 -19.32
N ILE A 168 2.58 5.54 -18.00
CA ILE A 168 3.88 5.72 -17.34
C ILE A 168 4.33 4.34 -16.87
N VAL A 169 5.17 3.67 -17.66
CA VAL A 169 5.78 2.40 -17.27
C VAL A 169 6.98 2.70 -16.38
N LEU A 170 6.82 2.52 -15.07
CA LEU A 170 7.95 2.57 -14.15
C LEU A 170 8.55 1.18 -14.01
N ARG A 171 9.81 1.05 -14.46
CA ARG A 171 10.64 -0.15 -14.23
C ARG A 171 11.51 0.09 -13.03
N ILE A 172 11.26 -0.66 -11.97
CA ILE A 172 11.93 -0.43 -10.70
C ILE A 172 12.58 -1.73 -10.25
N SER A 173 13.90 -1.68 -10.09
CA SER A 173 14.75 -2.83 -9.78
C SER A 173 14.87 -3.13 -8.30
N SER A 174 14.61 -2.16 -7.42
CA SER A 174 14.42 -2.36 -5.99
C SER A 174 13.97 -1.03 -5.40
N ILE A 175 12.77 -0.96 -4.86
CA ILE A 175 12.33 0.19 -4.08
C ILE A 175 11.66 -0.31 -2.82
N ASP A 176 12.13 0.21 -1.69
CA ASP A 176 11.31 0.36 -0.50
C ASP A 176 10.02 1.07 -0.93
N LEU A 177 8.86 0.41 -0.90
CA LEU A 177 7.60 0.96 -1.44
C LEU A 177 7.29 2.36 -0.88
N LYS A 178 7.84 2.72 0.28
CA LYS A 178 7.82 4.07 0.84
C LYS A 178 8.41 5.14 -0.11
N SER A 179 9.45 4.81 -0.86
CA SER A 179 10.13 5.71 -1.80
C SER A 179 9.42 5.88 -3.15
N LEU A 180 8.43 5.04 -3.48
CA LEU A 180 7.58 5.23 -4.67
C LEU A 180 6.78 6.54 -4.59
N HIS A 181 6.29 6.90 -3.40
CA HIS A 181 5.61 8.19 -3.16
C HIS A 181 6.48 9.38 -3.55
N ASN A 182 7.77 9.34 -3.20
CA ASN A 182 8.72 10.42 -3.50
C ASN A 182 9.03 10.53 -5.00
N LEU A 183 9.11 9.40 -5.71
CA LEU A 183 9.33 9.41 -7.16
C LEU A 183 8.15 10.02 -7.91
N PHE A 184 6.92 9.69 -7.52
CA PHE A 184 5.74 10.22 -8.21
C PHE A 184 5.57 11.72 -8.01
N ASN A 185 5.85 12.26 -6.82
CA ASN A 185 5.87 13.71 -6.59
C ASN A 185 6.86 14.42 -7.52
N LYS A 186 8.02 13.79 -7.79
CA LYS A 186 9.04 14.36 -8.67
C LYS A 186 8.66 14.36 -10.15
N TYR A 187 7.95 13.33 -10.64
CA TYR A 187 7.70 13.13 -12.07
C TYR A 187 6.29 13.49 -12.56
N ILE A 188 5.27 13.50 -11.69
CA ILE A 188 3.87 13.73 -12.08
C ILE A 188 3.37 15.13 -11.69
N PHE A 189 3.83 15.71 -10.58
CA PHE A 189 3.32 16.99 -10.07
C PHE A 189 4.20 18.24 -10.37
N ASN A 190 5.35 18.08 -11.05
CA ASN A 190 6.18 19.18 -11.56
C ASN A 190 5.88 19.52 -13.03
N LYS A 191 4.61 19.48 -13.44
CA LYS A 191 4.18 19.90 -14.76
C LYS A 191 3.02 20.88 -14.66
#